data_AF-A0AAX3NCL9-F1
#
_entry.id   AF-A0AAX3NCL9-F1
#
_cell.length_a   1.000
_cell.length_b   1.000
_cell.length_c   1.000
_cell.angle_alpha   90.00
_cell.angle_beta   90.00
_cell.angle_gamma   90.00
#
_symmetry.space_group_name_H-M   'P 1'
#
loop_
_entity.id
_entity.type
_entity.pdbx_description
1 polymer ?
#
loop_
_entity_poly.entity_id
_entity_poly.type
_entity_poly.pdbx_seq_one_letter_code
_entity_poly.pdbx_strand_id
1 'polypeptide(L)'
;MKINGISNLQKKLRKNVTLEDVKHIVKSNTSSMNSKMQKLAPVDTGTMKRSITSEVKNGGLTGKSGPHTNYASYVEYGTRFQNAQPFVKPAFNIQKKVFTNDLERLMK
;
A
#
# COMPACT_ATOMS: atom_id res chain seq x y z
N MET A 1 -24.63 -39.82 8.37
CA MET A 1 -23.19 -39.99 8.09
C MET A 1 -22.47 -38.74 8.59
N LYS A 2 -21.63 -38.83 9.63
CA LYS A 2 -20.84 -37.68 10.12
C LYS A 2 -19.52 -37.64 9.35
N ILE A 3 -19.34 -36.63 8.49
CA ILE A 3 -18.07 -36.43 7.78
C ILE A 3 -17.10 -35.75 8.74
N ASN A 4 -16.29 -36.54 9.44
CA ASN A 4 -15.19 -36.06 10.26
C ASN A 4 -13.98 -35.82 9.36
N GLY A 5 -13.55 -34.56 9.21
CA GLY A 5 -12.39 -34.22 8.39
C GLY A 5 -12.52 -32.92 7.59
N ILE A 6 -13.75 -32.44 7.34
CA ILE A 6 -13.99 -31.16 6.66
C ILE A 6 -13.35 -30.00 7.44
N SER A 7 -13.41 -29.98 8.77
CA SER A 7 -12.78 -28.93 9.58
C SER A 7 -11.24 -28.94 9.47
N ASN A 8 -10.62 -30.12 9.40
CA ASN A 8 -9.18 -30.27 9.22
C ASN A 8 -8.75 -29.96 7.79
N LEU A 9 -9.55 -30.32 6.79
CA LEU A 9 -9.35 -29.96 5.39
C LEU A 9 -9.50 -28.46 5.17
N GLN A 10 -10.52 -27.84 5.77
CA GLN A 10 -10.73 -26.40 5.77
C GLN A 10 -9.60 -25.66 6.51
N LYS A 11 -9.10 -26.19 7.63
CA LYS A 11 -7.89 -25.67 8.29
C LYS A 11 -6.65 -25.78 7.41
N LYS A 12 -6.45 -26.89 6.70
CA LYS A 12 -5.31 -27.08 5.78
C LYS A 12 -5.41 -26.23 4.52
N LEU A 13 -6.61 -26.05 3.96
CA LEU A 13 -6.88 -25.16 2.84
C LEU A 13 -6.70 -23.69 3.23
N ARG A 14 -7.12 -23.29 4.44
CA ARG A 14 -6.80 -21.96 5.01
C ARG A 14 -5.30 -21.79 5.27
N LYS A 15 -4.59 -22.86 5.65
CA LYS A 15 -3.12 -22.86 5.80
C LYS A 15 -2.37 -22.71 4.48
N ASN A 16 -3.00 -23.05 3.36
CA ASN A 16 -2.46 -22.79 2.03
C ASN A 16 -2.86 -21.39 1.58
N VAL A 17 -2.41 -20.36 2.33
CA VAL A 17 -2.31 -19.01 1.78
C VAL A 17 -1.63 -19.12 0.43
N THR A 18 -2.34 -18.79 -0.64
CA THR A 18 -1.75 -18.86 -1.95
C THR A 18 -0.84 -17.66 -2.13
N LEU A 19 0.25 -17.83 -2.86
CA LEU A 19 1.09 -16.69 -3.25
C LEU A 19 0.26 -15.63 -4.00
N GLU A 20 -0.82 -16.03 -4.67
CA GLU A 20 -1.76 -15.12 -5.32
C GLU A 20 -2.51 -14.22 -4.32
N ASP A 21 -2.90 -14.73 -3.16
CA ASP A 21 -3.53 -13.92 -2.10
C ASP A 21 -2.58 -12.82 -1.60
N VAL A 22 -1.30 -13.18 -1.39
CA VAL A 22 -0.26 -12.23 -0.98
C VAL A 22 -0.06 -11.16 -2.06
N LYS A 23 0.06 -11.57 -3.33
CA LYS A 23 0.20 -10.64 -4.46
C LYS A 23 -1.00 -9.69 -4.57
N HIS A 24 -2.21 -10.20 -4.33
CA HIS A 24 -3.42 -9.38 -4.32
C HIS A 24 -3.39 -8.32 -3.22
N ILE A 25 -2.98 -8.69 -1.99
CA ILE A 25 -2.81 -7.75 -0.88
C ILE A 25 -1.78 -6.68 -1.22
N VAL A 26 -0.60 -7.07 -1.73
CA VAL A 26 0.44 -6.12 -2.15
C VAL A 26 -0.11 -5.14 -3.18
N LYS A 27 -0.74 -5.62 -4.25
CA LYS A 27 -1.32 -4.78 -5.30
C LYS A 27 -2.38 -3.82 -4.77
N SER A 28 -3.33 -4.32 -3.98
CA SER A 28 -4.43 -3.53 -3.42
C SER A 28 -3.93 -2.45 -2.46
N ASN A 29 -3.01 -2.82 -1.55
CA ASN A 29 -2.43 -1.88 -0.59
C ASN A 29 -1.56 -0.82 -1.27
N THR A 30 -0.85 -1.19 -2.34
CA THR A 30 -0.05 -0.25 -3.15
C THR A 30 -0.94 0.80 -3.82
N SER A 31 -2.04 0.36 -4.47
CA SER A 31 -3.01 1.28 -5.08
C SER A 31 -3.68 2.19 -4.06
N SER A 32 -4.00 1.65 -2.87
CA SER A 32 -4.57 2.41 -1.76
C SER A 32 -3.60 3.46 -1.21
N MET A 33 -2.31 3.12 -1.09
CA MET A 33 -1.25 4.06 -0.71
C MET A 33 -1.14 5.19 -1.72
N ASN A 34 -1.07 4.86 -3.01
CA ASN A 34 -1.00 5.82 -4.11
C ASN A 34 -2.18 6.80 -4.07
N SER A 35 -3.39 6.27 -3.89
CA SER A 35 -4.61 7.08 -3.79
C SER A 35 -4.59 8.01 -2.57
N LYS A 36 -4.07 7.55 -1.43
CA LYS A 36 -3.91 8.40 -0.22
C LYS A 36 -2.89 9.50 -0.45
N MET A 37 -1.75 9.18 -1.05
CA MET A 37 -0.74 10.17 -1.41
C MET A 37 -1.31 11.24 -2.34
N GLN A 38 -2.06 10.84 -3.37
CA GLN A 38 -2.73 11.78 -4.29
C GLN A 38 -3.81 12.65 -3.60
N LYS A 39 -4.50 12.13 -2.58
CA LYS A 39 -5.48 12.90 -1.80
C LYS A 39 -4.84 13.91 -0.87
N LEU A 40 -3.70 13.57 -0.27
CA LEU A 40 -2.97 14.42 0.66
C LEU A 40 -2.04 15.41 -0.04
N ALA A 41 -1.66 15.13 -1.29
CA ALA A 41 -0.78 16.00 -2.06
C ALA A 41 -1.40 17.41 -2.19
N PRO A 42 -0.68 18.47 -1.78
CA PRO A 42 -1.14 19.84 -1.99
C PRO A 42 -1.31 20.11 -3.48
N VAL A 43 -2.37 20.82 -3.82
CA VAL A 43 -2.73 21.13 -5.20
C VAL A 43 -2.51 22.60 -5.45
N ASP A 44 -1.48 22.88 -6.25
CA ASP A 44 -1.30 24.17 -6.93
C ASP A 44 -1.77 24.00 -8.39
N THR A 45 -0.86 23.61 -9.29
CA THR A 45 -1.21 23.25 -10.69
C THR A 45 -1.70 21.81 -10.86
N GLY A 46 -1.55 20.97 -9.83
CA GLY A 46 -1.91 19.55 -9.85
C GLY A 46 -0.87 18.61 -10.49
N THR A 47 0.23 19.14 -11.06
CA THR A 47 1.30 18.34 -11.68
C THR A 47 1.90 17.32 -10.71
N MET A 48 2.23 17.74 -9.48
CA MET A 48 2.78 16.83 -8.47
C MET A 48 1.81 15.68 -8.16
N LYS A 49 0.54 15.99 -7.92
CA LYS A 49 -0.51 15.00 -7.67
C LYS A 49 -0.62 13.98 -8.81
N ARG A 50 -0.60 14.45 -10.06
CA ARG A 50 -0.66 13.59 -11.26
C ARG A 50 0.62 12.77 -11.45
N SER A 51 1.76 13.27 -11.00
CA SER A 51 3.05 12.56 -11.06
C SER A 51 3.15 11.40 -10.07
N ILE A 52 2.24 11.28 -9.10
CA ILE A 52 2.25 10.17 -8.15
C ILE A 52 1.74 8.93 -8.86
N THR A 53 2.64 7.99 -9.11
CA THR A 53 2.31 6.69 -9.71
C THR A 53 2.74 5.56 -8.80
N SER A 54 2.25 4.36 -9.12
CA SER A 54 2.61 3.16 -8.42
C SER A 54 2.99 2.04 -9.36
N GLU A 55 3.87 1.17 -8.90
CA GLU A 55 4.37 0.01 -9.62
C GLU A 55 4.41 -1.19 -8.69
N VAL A 56 4.18 -2.38 -9.26
CA VAL A 56 4.32 -3.64 -8.56
C VAL A 56 5.46 -4.41 -9.23
N LYS A 57 6.43 -4.84 -8.42
CA LYS A 57 7.69 -5.50 -8.80
C LYS A 57 7.82 -6.86 -8.13
N ASN A 58 8.91 -7.57 -8.45
CA ASN A 58 9.29 -8.85 -7.83
C ASN A 58 8.16 -9.89 -7.89
N GLY A 59 7.57 -10.08 -9.07
CA GLY A 59 6.51 -11.06 -9.28
C GLY A 59 5.22 -10.79 -8.50
N GLY A 60 4.98 -9.54 -8.06
CA GLY A 60 3.80 -9.19 -7.28
C GLY A 60 4.04 -9.03 -5.77
N LEU A 61 5.26 -9.23 -5.29
CA LEU A 61 5.59 -9.23 -3.86
C LEU A 61 6.15 -7.90 -3.36
N THR A 62 6.30 -6.90 -4.23
CA THR A 62 6.78 -5.57 -3.83
C THR A 62 5.97 -4.50 -4.51
N GLY A 63 5.39 -3.59 -3.74
CA GLY A 63 4.73 -2.39 -4.22
C GLY A 63 5.56 -1.15 -3.97
N LYS A 64 5.63 -0.25 -4.95
CA LYS A 64 6.23 1.09 -4.80
C LYS A 64 5.22 2.13 -5.25
N SER A 65 5.15 3.24 -4.53
CA SER A 65 4.35 4.41 -4.90
C SER A 65 5.11 5.67 -4.52
N GLY A 66 5.11 6.66 -5.40
CA GLY A 66 5.90 7.87 -5.21
C GLY A 66 5.62 8.94 -6.27
N PRO A 67 5.90 10.22 -5.94
CA PRO A 67 5.90 11.30 -6.91
C PRO A 67 7.13 11.23 -7.84
N HIS A 68 6.98 11.64 -9.09
CA HIS A 68 8.07 11.74 -10.08
C HIS A 68 8.51 13.17 -10.38
N THR A 69 8.20 14.10 -9.49
CA THR A 69 8.58 15.51 -9.59
C THR A 69 9.78 15.81 -8.69
N ASN A 70 10.78 16.50 -9.23
CA ASN A 70 12.05 16.78 -8.52
C ASN A 70 11.86 17.60 -7.24
N TYR A 71 10.76 18.36 -7.14
CA TYR A 71 10.48 19.23 -5.99
C TYR A 71 9.62 18.58 -4.91
N ALA A 72 9.16 17.34 -5.10
CA ALA A 72 8.27 16.67 -4.15
C ALA A 72 8.87 16.51 -2.74
N SER A 73 10.20 16.33 -2.65
CA SER A 73 10.92 16.27 -1.37
C SER A 73 10.87 17.60 -0.61
N TYR A 74 11.03 18.72 -1.31
CA TYR A 74 10.90 20.05 -0.71
C TYR A 74 9.50 20.31 -0.19
N VAL A 75 8.48 19.78 -0.85
CA VAL A 75 7.09 19.88 -0.38
C VAL A 75 6.85 18.98 0.83
N GLU A 76 7.34 17.74 0.80
CA GLU A 76 7.19 16.78 1.91
C GLU A 76 7.87 17.26 3.20
N TYR A 77 9.08 17.81 3.10
CA TYR A 77 9.92 18.16 4.25
C TYR A 77 10.00 19.66 4.55
N GLY A 78 9.50 20.50 3.64
CA GLY A 78 9.64 21.95 3.74
C GLY A 78 11.03 22.44 3.33
N THR A 79 11.17 23.76 3.30
CA THR A 79 12.42 24.47 3.01
C THR A 79 12.60 25.61 3.99
N ARG A 80 13.74 26.33 3.92
CA ARG A 80 13.96 27.54 4.73
C ARG A 80 12.91 28.65 4.52
N PHE A 81 12.16 28.59 3.41
CA PHE A 81 11.20 29.61 3.01
C PHE A 81 9.74 29.14 3.05
N GLN A 82 9.49 27.83 3.20
CA GLN A 82 8.17 27.26 3.12
C GLN A 82 8.02 26.08 4.09
N ASN A 83 6.94 26.09 4.87
CA ASN A 83 6.63 25.00 5.79
C ASN A 83 6.36 23.68 5.05
N ALA A 84 6.67 22.56 5.71
CA ALA A 84 6.41 21.22 5.20
C ALA A 84 4.91 20.97 4.98
N GLN A 85 4.57 20.32 3.88
CA GLN A 85 3.23 19.85 3.54
C GLN A 85 3.28 18.35 3.23
N PRO A 86 3.44 17.52 4.28
CA PRO A 86 3.69 16.09 4.10
C PRO A 86 2.46 15.38 3.54
N PHE A 87 2.68 14.55 2.54
CA PHE A 87 1.67 13.73 1.86
C PHE A 87 2.11 12.27 1.70
N VAL A 88 3.42 12.01 1.64
CA VAL A 88 4.00 10.67 1.53
C VAL A 88 4.00 9.97 2.90
N LYS A 89 4.66 10.56 3.90
CA LYS A 89 4.78 9.99 5.25
C LYS A 89 3.43 9.71 5.92
N PRO A 90 2.44 10.61 5.92
CA PRO A 90 1.12 10.32 6.49
C PRO A 90 0.41 9.18 5.73
N ALA A 91 0.44 9.15 4.40
CA ALA A 91 -0.15 8.07 3.61
C ALA A 91 0.51 6.71 3.93
N PHE A 92 1.84 6.69 4.02
CA PHE A 92 2.62 5.50 4.38
C PHE A 92 2.27 5.00 5.78
N ASN A 93 2.23 5.88 6.78
CA ASN A 93 1.92 5.50 8.17
C ASN A 93 0.54 4.85 8.31
N ILE A 94 -0.45 5.36 7.57
CA ILE A 94 -1.79 4.77 7.53
C ILE A 94 -1.76 3.43 6.80
N GLN A 95 -1.16 3.36 5.60
CA GLN A 95 -1.17 2.14 4.81
C GLN A 95 -0.36 1.02 5.45
N LYS A 96 0.76 1.32 6.10
CA LYS A 96 1.59 0.34 6.81
C LYS A 96 0.77 -0.49 7.78
N LYS A 97 -0.08 0.17 8.59
CA LYS A 97 -0.96 -0.52 9.55
C LYS A 97 -1.98 -1.42 8.85
N VAL A 98 -2.60 -0.93 7.77
CA VAL A 98 -3.57 -1.71 6.99
C VAL A 98 -2.90 -2.92 6.35
N PHE A 99 -1.74 -2.74 5.74
CA PHE A 99 -0.99 -3.79 5.07
C PHE A 99 -0.58 -4.90 6.03
N THR A 100 -0.06 -4.55 7.21
CA THR A 100 0.27 -5.53 8.25
C THR A 100 -0.97 -6.31 8.70
N ASN A 101 -2.09 -5.63 8.95
CA ASN A 101 -3.34 -6.28 9.35
C ASN A 101 -3.89 -7.22 8.27
N ASP A 102 -3.80 -6.84 7.00
CA ASP A 102 -4.24 -7.66 5.87
C ASP A 102 -3.39 -8.93 5.75
N LEU A 103 -2.06 -8.82 5.93
CA LEU A 103 -1.17 -9.99 5.94
C LEU A 103 -1.43 -10.90 7.15
N GLU A 104 -1.61 -10.35 8.35
CA GLU A 104 -1.93 -11.13 9.54
C GLU A 104 -3.25 -11.91 9.39
N ARG A 105 -4.23 -11.36 8.66
CA ARG A 105 -5.49 -12.05 8.37
C ARG A 105 -5.31 -13.25 7.45
N LEU A 106 -4.35 -13.23 6.53
CA LEU A 106 -4.03 -14.42 5.72
C LEU A 106 -3.40 -15.53 6.57
N MET A 107 -2.61 -15.16 7.58
CA MET A 107 -1.85 -16.12 8.38
C MET A 107 -2.68 -16.82 9.48
N LYS A 108 -3.93 -16.40 9.71
CA LYS A 108 -4.85 -16.93 10.74
C LYS A 108 -5.76 -18.02 10.19
#